data_AF-A0A4Z2IGQ9-F1
#
_entry.id   AF-A0A4Z2IGQ9-F1
#
_cell.length_a   1.000
_cell.length_b   1.000
_cell.length_c   1.000
_cell.angle_alpha   90.00
_cell.angle_beta   90.00
_cell.angle_gamma   90.00
#
_symmetry.space_group_name_H-M   'P 1'
#
loop_
_entity.id
_entity.type
_entity.pdbx_description
1 polymer ?
#
loop_
_entity_poly.entity_id
_entity_poly.type
_entity_poly.pdbx_seq_one_letter_code
_entity_poly.pdbx_strand_id
1 'polypeptide(L)'
;MKDGLLESGTTLELLEAQAASGFMVDPVNNRYLTVSDAYNKRLFGPEFKDKLLSAEKAVTGYKLPGTDKVISLFQAIERGLVEKAHGIRLLEAQIASGGIIDPEHSHRIDVNVAYKRGYFDKEMNATLTDQNVEAQCFFDPNTDEKLTYLELKKRCITDKKTGFILLPITKELASTLKNTRRKRRVIIVDPVTNKEMTVRVAYDKGFIDYETFLELSEQECEWEEITITNPDGSTEFLINDKKTGKHSVAQDVPDSHSGISSRSITLASHVETRGAQEPVGAIFDTESIEKITISEALNRGLVDSITAQRLLEAQACTGGIIDPTNGHRHSIQEAISLGIITADMAPKLKIAQKAFFGFEDVKTRKKMSAAQAIKEMWLPYEAGHRFLEFQVVTGGLYDPEMDCRITIEEAVNRGWLNVRAGQNLQDIMNHTKNLTCPKTKLKISYKEALDNCLVEESNGLKMLQASSVSSSGISSPYNVASAPGSTTGSRSGSRRSSRRNSLDLGSPASLSTSHYSRTYSTSFSTK
;
A
#
# COMPACT_ATOMS: atom_id res chain seq x y z
N MET A 1 -19.25 -11.64 4.59
CA MET A 1 -18.29 -10.91 3.73
C MET A 1 -18.96 -10.23 2.55
N LYS A 2 -19.66 -10.95 1.64
CA LYS A 2 -20.30 -10.33 0.45
C LYS A 2 -21.23 -9.16 0.80
N ASP A 3 -21.92 -9.28 1.93
CA ASP A 3 -22.83 -8.25 2.44
C ASP A 3 -22.13 -7.19 3.33
N GLY A 4 -20.79 -7.14 3.32
CA GLY A 4 -20.00 -6.18 4.11
C GLY A 4 -20.00 -6.41 5.63
N LEU A 5 -20.67 -7.47 6.11
CA LEU A 5 -20.83 -7.75 7.55
C LEU A 5 -19.54 -8.14 8.30
N LEU A 6 -18.55 -8.69 7.58
CA LEU A 6 -17.27 -9.13 8.13
C LEU A 6 -16.14 -8.70 7.20
N GLU A 7 -15.05 -8.19 7.78
CA GLU A 7 -13.84 -7.86 7.06
C GLU A 7 -13.16 -9.11 6.51
N SER A 8 -12.35 -8.93 5.45
CA SER A 8 -11.70 -10.06 4.80
C SER A 8 -10.65 -10.74 5.69
N GLY A 9 -9.96 -9.99 6.56
CA GLY A 9 -8.98 -10.52 7.51
C GLY A 9 -9.65 -11.42 8.54
N THR A 10 -10.63 -10.87 9.27
CA THR A 10 -11.43 -11.62 10.26
C THR A 10 -12.10 -12.84 9.65
N THR A 11 -12.61 -12.73 8.41
CA THR A 11 -13.25 -13.86 7.74
C THR A 11 -12.25 -14.99 7.47
N LEU A 12 -11.05 -14.69 6.99
CA LEU A 12 -10.01 -15.70 6.79
C LEU A 12 -9.66 -16.38 8.12
N GLU A 13 -9.50 -15.61 9.19
CA GLU A 13 -9.12 -16.16 10.50
C GLU A 13 -10.16 -17.15 11.04
N LEU A 14 -11.45 -16.81 10.92
CA LEU A 14 -12.56 -17.68 11.33
C LEU A 14 -12.67 -18.93 10.45
N LEU A 15 -12.47 -18.80 9.13
CA LEU A 15 -12.50 -19.94 8.22
C LEU A 15 -11.31 -20.88 8.46
N GLU A 16 -10.12 -20.34 8.73
CA GLU A 16 -8.95 -21.15 9.11
C GLU A 16 -9.16 -21.88 10.44
N ALA A 17 -9.81 -21.23 11.42
CA ALA A 17 -10.20 -21.87 12.66
C ALA A 17 -11.16 -23.04 12.42
N GLN A 18 -12.13 -22.93 11.50
CA GLN A 18 -13.00 -24.03 11.10
C GLN A 18 -12.21 -25.17 10.43
N ALA A 19 -11.40 -24.84 9.41
CA ALA A 19 -10.58 -25.81 8.70
C ALA A 19 -9.63 -26.58 9.63
N ALA A 20 -9.02 -25.88 10.60
CA ALA A 20 -8.07 -26.48 11.54
C ALA A 20 -8.71 -27.22 12.72
N SER A 21 -10.02 -27.03 12.95
CA SER A 21 -10.77 -27.70 14.02
C SER A 21 -11.59 -28.89 13.55
N GLY A 22 -11.59 -29.18 12.25
CA GLY A 22 -12.10 -30.45 11.71
C GLY A 22 -12.70 -30.29 10.31
N PHE A 23 -13.67 -29.39 10.17
CA PHE A 23 -14.46 -29.27 8.94
C PHE A 23 -14.92 -27.84 8.70
N MET A 24 -15.11 -27.50 7.43
CA MET A 24 -15.85 -26.31 7.02
C MET A 24 -17.33 -26.52 7.29
N VAL A 25 -17.98 -25.53 7.88
CA VAL A 25 -19.41 -25.60 8.23
C VAL A 25 -20.24 -24.93 7.12
N ASP A 26 -21.22 -25.66 6.60
CA ASP A 26 -22.31 -25.14 5.79
C ASP A 26 -23.54 -24.92 6.69
N PRO A 27 -23.73 -23.70 7.23
CA PRO A 27 -24.81 -23.46 8.19
C PRO A 27 -26.20 -23.50 7.54
N VAL A 28 -26.30 -23.30 6.22
CA VAL A 28 -27.58 -23.28 5.49
C VAL A 28 -28.07 -24.71 5.24
N ASN A 29 -27.16 -25.60 4.84
CA ASN A 29 -27.51 -26.98 4.53
C ASN A 29 -27.25 -27.96 5.68
N ASN A 30 -26.78 -27.47 6.83
CA ASN A 30 -26.44 -28.27 8.01
C ASN A 30 -25.42 -29.39 7.71
N ARG A 31 -24.31 -29.04 7.06
CA ARG A 31 -23.28 -30.01 6.65
C ARG A 31 -21.89 -29.61 7.13
N TYR A 32 -21.10 -30.61 7.45
CA TYR A 32 -19.66 -30.51 7.62
C TYR A 32 -19.00 -30.99 6.33
N LEU A 33 -18.03 -30.21 5.84
CA LEU A 33 -17.40 -30.42 4.53
C LEU A 33 -15.88 -30.34 4.69
N THR A 34 -15.16 -31.11 3.86
CA THR A 34 -13.73 -30.86 3.64
C THR A 34 -13.55 -29.48 2.98
N VAL A 35 -12.36 -28.91 3.06
CA VAL A 35 -12.06 -27.63 2.41
C VAL A 35 -12.31 -27.72 0.89
N SER A 36 -11.95 -28.85 0.28
CA SER A 36 -12.18 -29.08 -1.15
C SER A 36 -13.66 -29.12 -1.51
N ASP A 37 -14.49 -29.80 -0.71
CA ASP A 37 -15.93 -29.86 -0.95
C ASP A 37 -16.63 -28.53 -0.71
N ALA A 38 -16.20 -27.80 0.33
CA ALA A 38 -16.69 -26.46 0.62
C ALA A 38 -16.36 -25.47 -0.50
N TYR A 39 -15.17 -25.59 -1.11
CA TYR A 39 -14.79 -24.81 -2.29
C TYR A 39 -15.67 -25.15 -3.51
N ASN A 40 -15.88 -26.43 -3.79
CA ASN A 40 -16.73 -26.88 -4.91
C ASN A 40 -18.18 -26.40 -4.77
N LYS A 41 -18.67 -26.30 -3.53
CA LYS A 41 -19.99 -25.75 -3.19
C LYS A 41 -20.03 -24.23 -3.06
N ARG A 42 -18.90 -23.54 -3.31
CA ARG A 42 -18.78 -22.08 -3.27
C ARG A 42 -19.12 -21.46 -1.90
N LEU A 43 -18.82 -22.17 -0.81
CA LEU A 43 -18.96 -21.61 0.55
C LEU A 43 -17.99 -20.44 0.78
N PHE A 44 -16.84 -20.45 0.11
CA PHE A 44 -15.84 -19.40 0.15
C PHE A 44 -15.22 -19.20 -1.25
N GLY A 45 -14.59 -18.04 -1.48
CA GLY A 45 -13.99 -17.69 -2.76
C GLY A 45 -12.59 -18.28 -2.99
N PRO A 46 -12.10 -18.29 -4.24
CA PRO A 46 -10.77 -18.84 -4.59
C PRO A 46 -9.61 -18.22 -3.80
N GLU A 47 -9.75 -16.98 -3.34
CA GLU A 47 -8.77 -16.25 -2.52
C GLU A 47 -8.44 -16.94 -1.18
N PHE A 48 -9.33 -17.82 -0.69
CA PHE A 48 -9.13 -18.55 0.58
C PHE A 48 -8.67 -19.99 0.38
N LYS A 49 -8.80 -20.56 -0.83
CA LYS A 49 -8.66 -22.00 -1.05
C LYS A 49 -7.32 -22.56 -0.55
N ASP A 50 -6.21 -21.98 -1.00
CA ASP A 50 -4.88 -22.53 -0.67
C ASP A 50 -4.54 -22.34 0.82
N LYS A 51 -5.01 -21.24 1.42
CA LYS A 51 -4.83 -20.96 2.85
C LYS A 51 -5.62 -21.95 3.70
N LEU A 52 -6.86 -22.21 3.35
CA LEU A 52 -7.71 -23.18 4.06
C LEU A 52 -7.20 -24.61 3.88
N LEU A 53 -6.70 -24.98 2.70
CA LEU A 53 -6.04 -26.29 2.51
C LEU A 53 -4.77 -26.41 3.35
N SER A 54 -4.05 -25.30 3.56
CA SER A 54 -2.91 -25.27 4.48
C SER A 54 -3.35 -25.43 5.94
N ALA A 55 -4.45 -24.79 6.35
CA ALA A 55 -5.01 -24.91 7.70
C ALA A 55 -5.63 -26.30 7.97
N GLU A 56 -6.25 -26.95 6.97
CA GLU A 56 -6.79 -28.32 7.06
C GLU A 56 -5.71 -29.37 7.38
N LYS A 57 -4.43 -29.07 7.12
CA LYS A 57 -3.29 -29.90 7.57
C LYS A 57 -3.16 -29.96 9.09
N ALA A 58 -3.74 -29.03 9.84
CA ALA A 58 -3.84 -29.17 11.29
C ALA A 58 -4.73 -30.35 11.72
N VAL A 59 -5.61 -30.82 10.83
CA VAL A 59 -6.49 -31.98 11.03
C VAL A 59 -5.92 -33.22 10.36
N THR A 60 -5.55 -33.11 9.08
CA THR A 60 -5.04 -34.24 8.27
C THR A 60 -3.58 -34.57 8.54
N GLY A 61 -2.88 -33.66 9.21
CA GLY A 61 -1.48 -33.77 9.62
C GLY A 61 -0.48 -33.29 8.56
N TYR A 62 0.75 -33.05 9.02
CA TYR A 62 1.84 -32.54 8.18
C TYR A 62 2.74 -33.70 7.76
N LYS A 63 2.95 -33.88 6.46
CA LYS A 63 3.84 -34.92 5.93
C LYS A 63 5.29 -34.45 5.99
N LEU A 64 6.16 -35.21 6.65
CA LEU A 64 7.59 -34.92 6.73
C LEU A 64 8.26 -35.15 5.37
N PRO A 65 9.07 -34.20 4.85
CA PRO A 65 9.78 -34.37 3.58
C PRO A 65 10.63 -35.65 3.58
N GLY A 66 10.49 -36.47 2.54
CA GLY A 66 11.24 -37.72 2.39
C GLY A 66 10.73 -38.90 3.22
N THR A 67 9.58 -38.78 3.90
CA THR A 67 8.97 -39.90 4.64
C THR A 67 7.45 -39.94 4.43
N ASP A 68 6.83 -41.08 4.72
CA ASP A 68 5.36 -41.19 4.83
C ASP A 68 4.84 -40.87 6.24
N LYS A 69 5.70 -40.35 7.12
CA LYS A 69 5.32 -39.99 8.48
C LYS A 69 4.53 -38.69 8.50
N VAL A 70 3.36 -38.77 9.12
CA VAL A 70 2.48 -37.64 9.41
C VAL A 70 2.72 -37.18 10.84
N ILE A 71 2.76 -35.87 11.05
CA ILE A 71 3.01 -35.26 12.37
C ILE A 71 1.88 -34.28 12.72
N SER A 72 1.66 -34.06 14.01
CA SER A 72 0.64 -33.13 14.50
C SER A 72 1.01 -31.67 14.25
N LEU A 73 0.03 -30.77 14.38
CA LEU A 73 0.23 -29.32 14.28
C LEU A 73 1.32 -28.82 15.24
N PHE A 74 1.28 -29.24 16.50
CA PHE A 74 2.29 -28.85 17.49
C PHE A 74 3.70 -29.27 17.06
N GLN A 75 3.87 -30.53 16.64
CA GLN A 75 5.16 -31.03 16.17
C GLN A 75 5.64 -30.34 14.89
N ALA A 76 4.72 -29.86 14.05
CA ALA A 76 5.04 -29.08 12.86
C ALA A 76 5.53 -27.66 13.24
N ILE A 77 4.96 -27.06 14.29
CA ILE A 77 5.42 -25.78 14.85
C ILE A 77 6.83 -25.92 15.44
N GLU A 78 7.09 -26.96 16.25
CA GLU A 78 8.41 -27.20 16.84
C GLU A 78 9.51 -27.39 15.79
N ARG A 79 9.16 -27.96 14.64
CA ARG A 79 10.07 -28.17 13.52
C ARG A 79 10.14 -27.01 12.53
N GLY A 80 9.43 -25.91 12.79
CA GLY A 80 9.39 -24.73 11.91
C GLY A 80 8.71 -24.96 10.56
N LEU A 81 7.91 -26.02 10.41
CA LEU A 81 7.11 -26.28 9.20
C LEU A 81 5.85 -25.41 9.16
N VAL A 82 5.42 -24.91 10.32
CA VAL A 82 4.32 -23.95 10.49
C VAL A 82 4.85 -22.77 11.29
N GLU A 83 4.55 -21.55 10.83
CA GLU A 83 4.90 -20.34 11.55
C GLU A 83 4.29 -20.35 12.95
N LYS A 84 5.10 -20.05 13.98
CA LYS A 84 4.69 -20.17 15.39
C LYS A 84 3.41 -19.39 15.71
N ALA A 85 3.31 -18.12 15.30
CA ALA A 85 2.13 -17.28 15.54
C ALA A 85 0.86 -17.84 14.89
N HIS A 86 0.96 -18.25 13.62
CA HIS A 86 -0.16 -18.88 12.91
C HIS A 86 -0.56 -20.22 13.55
N GLY A 87 0.41 -21.06 13.90
CA GLY A 87 0.17 -22.36 14.53
C GLY A 87 -0.46 -22.28 15.92
N ILE A 88 -0.06 -21.28 16.72
CA ILE A 88 -0.68 -20.97 18.03
C ILE A 88 -2.17 -20.69 17.86
N ARG A 89 -2.55 -19.83 16.90
CA ARG A 89 -3.96 -19.51 16.60
C ARG A 89 -4.77 -20.77 16.23
N LEU A 90 -4.21 -21.68 15.44
CA LEU A 90 -4.88 -22.92 15.07
C LEU A 90 -5.02 -23.90 16.26
N LEU A 91 -3.98 -24.00 17.11
CA LEU A 91 -4.03 -24.81 18.35
C LEU A 91 -5.09 -24.29 19.32
N GLU A 92 -5.19 -22.97 19.45
CA GLU A 92 -6.19 -22.32 20.29
C GLU A 92 -7.62 -22.67 19.83
N ALA A 93 -7.87 -22.59 18.51
CA ALA A 93 -9.14 -22.99 17.92
C ALA A 93 -9.45 -24.47 18.18
N GLN A 94 -8.45 -25.36 18.09
CA GLN A 94 -8.61 -26.78 18.47
C GLN A 94 -8.99 -26.90 19.95
N ILE A 95 -8.22 -26.37 20.89
CA ILE A 95 -8.52 -26.51 22.33
C ILE A 95 -9.93 -26.01 22.65
N ALA A 96 -10.28 -24.82 22.17
CA ALA A 96 -11.59 -24.22 22.41
C ALA A 96 -12.75 -24.97 21.72
N SER A 97 -12.48 -25.81 20.71
CA SER A 97 -13.47 -26.69 20.08
C SER A 97 -13.52 -28.10 20.68
N GLY A 98 -12.77 -28.37 21.75
CA GLY A 98 -12.93 -29.58 22.57
C GLY A 98 -11.68 -30.46 22.74
N GLY A 99 -10.49 -29.97 22.40
CA GLY A 99 -9.23 -30.74 22.56
C GLY A 99 -8.31 -30.70 21.33
N ILE A 100 -7.17 -31.38 21.40
CA ILE A 100 -6.15 -31.39 20.34
C ILE A 100 -6.50 -32.48 19.31
N ILE A 101 -6.21 -32.26 18.03
CA ILE A 101 -6.46 -33.27 16.99
C ILE A 101 -5.24 -34.18 16.85
N ASP A 102 -5.50 -35.49 16.91
CA ASP A 102 -4.58 -36.54 16.51
C ASP A 102 -4.76 -36.84 15.02
N PRO A 103 -3.83 -36.42 14.14
CA PRO A 103 -3.98 -36.64 12.70
C PRO A 103 -3.78 -38.11 12.29
N GLU A 104 -3.05 -38.90 13.08
CA GLU A 104 -2.76 -40.30 12.75
C GLU A 104 -3.99 -41.18 12.98
N HIS A 105 -4.73 -40.90 14.05
CA HIS A 105 -5.94 -41.64 14.41
C HIS A 105 -7.24 -40.88 14.09
N SER A 106 -7.13 -39.71 13.46
CA SER A 106 -8.26 -38.89 12.98
C SER A 106 -9.36 -38.63 14.02
N HIS A 107 -8.98 -38.42 15.28
CA HIS A 107 -9.91 -38.06 16.34
C HIS A 107 -9.31 -37.01 17.27
N ARG A 108 -10.19 -36.40 18.06
CA ARG A 108 -9.82 -35.38 19.03
C ARG A 108 -9.49 -36.04 20.37
N ILE A 109 -8.40 -35.59 20.98
CA ILE A 109 -7.89 -36.09 22.26
C ILE A 109 -7.84 -34.98 23.30
N ASP A 110 -8.04 -35.35 24.56
CA ASP A 110 -7.89 -34.42 25.68
C ASP A 110 -6.46 -33.90 25.78
N VAL A 111 -6.32 -32.67 26.29
CA VAL A 111 -5.03 -31.98 26.51
C VAL A 111 -4.03 -32.86 27.29
N ASN A 112 -4.51 -33.57 28.33
CA ASN A 112 -3.68 -34.47 29.12
C ASN A 112 -3.16 -35.70 28.35
N VAL A 113 -3.93 -36.19 27.38
CA VAL A 113 -3.51 -37.29 26.50
C VAL A 113 -2.56 -36.76 25.45
N ALA A 114 -2.80 -35.55 24.93
CA ALA A 114 -1.93 -34.87 23.99
C ALA A 114 -0.51 -34.65 24.56
N TYR A 115 -0.39 -34.30 25.85
CA TYR A 115 0.90 -34.23 26.55
C TYR A 115 1.66 -35.55 26.51
N LYS A 116 0.98 -36.67 26.78
CA LYS A 116 1.61 -38.00 26.79
C LYS A 116 2.03 -38.46 25.39
N ARG A 117 1.33 -38.01 24.35
CA ARG A 117 1.63 -38.34 22.93
C ARG A 117 2.62 -37.37 22.28
N GLY A 118 3.01 -36.29 22.98
CA GLY A 118 3.87 -35.25 22.41
C GLY A 118 3.19 -34.49 21.25
N TYR A 119 1.86 -34.39 21.29
CA TYR A 119 1.07 -33.57 20.35
C TYR A 119 0.74 -32.18 20.92
N PHE A 120 1.15 -31.94 22.16
CA PHE A 120 1.03 -30.67 22.85
C PHE A 120 1.95 -30.74 24.07
N ASP A 121 2.34 -29.61 24.65
CA ASP A 121 3.16 -29.57 25.86
C ASP A 121 2.67 -28.52 26.87
N LYS A 122 3.19 -28.60 28.10
CA LYS A 122 2.77 -27.70 29.18
C LYS A 122 3.22 -26.26 28.94
N GLU A 123 4.34 -26.06 28.25
CA GLU A 123 4.89 -24.74 27.94
C GLU A 123 4.01 -23.98 26.94
N MET A 124 3.60 -24.64 25.86
CA MET A 124 2.64 -24.10 24.91
C MET A 124 1.27 -23.88 25.55
N ASN A 125 0.82 -24.79 26.42
CA ASN A 125 -0.41 -24.59 27.16
C ASN A 125 -0.34 -23.34 28.05
N ALA A 126 0.77 -23.12 28.75
CA ALA A 126 0.98 -21.91 29.54
C ALA A 126 0.91 -20.66 28.66
N THR A 127 1.53 -20.70 27.48
CA THR A 127 1.52 -19.59 26.49
C THR A 127 0.10 -19.28 25.98
N LEU A 128 -0.73 -20.30 25.77
CA LEU A 128 -2.13 -20.12 25.34
C LEU A 128 -3.06 -19.66 26.46
N THR A 129 -2.73 -19.93 27.72
CA THR A 129 -3.51 -19.49 28.88
C THR A 129 -3.08 -18.14 29.45
N ASP A 130 -1.88 -17.66 29.11
CA ASP A 130 -1.38 -16.39 29.59
C ASP A 130 -2.16 -15.24 28.92
N GLN A 131 -2.65 -14.28 29.69
CA GLN A 131 -3.48 -13.16 29.22
C GLN A 131 -2.67 -12.08 28.48
N ASN A 132 -1.48 -12.43 28.01
CA ASN A 132 -0.58 -11.53 27.31
C ASN A 132 -1.05 -11.32 25.85
N VAL A 133 -0.68 -10.18 25.26
CA VAL A 133 -1.15 -9.70 23.94
C VAL A 133 -0.91 -10.71 22.80
N GLU A 134 0.03 -11.64 22.96
CA GLU A 134 0.39 -12.65 21.96
C GLU A 134 -0.68 -13.74 21.74
N ALA A 135 -1.58 -13.97 22.71
CA ALA A 135 -2.64 -14.99 22.59
C ALA A 135 -3.96 -14.45 21.96
N GLN A 136 -4.13 -13.13 21.87
CA GLN A 136 -5.35 -12.51 21.33
C GLN A 136 -5.28 -12.41 19.80
N CYS A 137 -5.48 -13.54 19.13
CA CYS A 137 -5.31 -13.67 17.68
C CYS A 137 -6.62 -13.57 16.88
N PHE A 138 -7.76 -13.25 17.51
CA PHE A 138 -9.05 -13.06 16.86
C PHE A 138 -9.63 -11.67 17.17
N PHE A 139 -10.56 -11.21 16.34
CA PHE A 139 -11.25 -9.93 16.51
C PHE A 139 -12.75 -10.12 16.64
N ASP A 140 -13.40 -9.39 17.56
CA ASP A 140 -14.86 -9.29 17.57
C ASP A 140 -15.34 -8.30 16.50
N PRO A 141 -16.10 -8.74 15.48
CA PRO A 141 -16.57 -7.87 14.40
C PRO A 141 -17.59 -6.81 14.83
N ASN A 142 -18.11 -6.87 16.07
CA ASN A 142 -19.05 -5.89 16.61
C ASN A 142 -18.35 -4.79 17.43
N THR A 143 -17.22 -5.09 18.08
CA THR A 143 -16.55 -4.16 19.01
C THR A 143 -15.12 -3.81 18.61
N ASP A 144 -14.57 -4.46 17.58
CA ASP A 144 -13.17 -4.37 17.13
C ASP A 144 -12.14 -4.72 18.22
N GLU A 145 -12.58 -5.43 19.28
CA GLU A 145 -11.71 -5.90 20.35
C GLU A 145 -10.91 -7.14 19.92
N LYS A 146 -9.62 -7.18 20.29
CA LYS A 146 -8.78 -8.36 20.17
C LYS A 146 -9.11 -9.35 21.28
N LEU A 147 -9.36 -10.60 20.90
CA LEU A 147 -9.84 -11.67 21.78
C LEU A 147 -9.12 -12.99 21.47
N THR A 148 -9.15 -13.87 22.47
CA THR A 148 -8.94 -15.30 22.28
C THR A 148 -10.14 -15.92 21.54
N TYR A 149 -9.94 -17.04 20.85
CA TYR A 149 -11.03 -17.79 20.22
C TYR A 149 -12.06 -18.25 21.26
N LEU A 150 -11.62 -18.58 22.47
CA LEU A 150 -12.53 -18.99 23.55
C LEU A 150 -13.42 -17.83 24.00
N GLU A 151 -12.88 -16.61 24.10
CA GLU A 151 -13.66 -15.41 24.40
C GLU A 151 -14.65 -15.08 23.28
N LEU A 152 -14.21 -15.15 22.02
CA LEU A 152 -15.10 -14.94 20.88
C LEU A 152 -16.22 -15.99 20.83
N LYS A 153 -15.89 -17.26 21.10
CA LYS A 153 -16.87 -18.36 21.18
C LYS A 153 -17.89 -18.14 22.30
N LYS A 154 -17.50 -17.53 23.43
CA LYS A 154 -18.44 -17.18 24.52
C LYS A 154 -19.45 -16.10 24.12
N ARG A 155 -19.12 -15.25 23.13
CA ARG A 155 -20.02 -14.24 22.56
C ARG A 155 -20.96 -14.82 21.48
N CYS A 156 -20.75 -16.07 21.07
CA CYS A 156 -21.59 -16.74 20.09
C CYS A 156 -22.89 -17.27 20.70
N ILE A 157 -23.94 -17.37 19.88
CA ILE A 157 -25.21 -18.00 20.21
C ILE A 157 -25.28 -19.40 19.61
N THR A 158 -25.86 -20.36 20.34
CA THR A 158 -26.08 -21.70 19.79
C THR A 158 -27.46 -21.78 19.16
N ASP A 159 -27.54 -22.11 17.87
CA ASP A 159 -28.81 -22.39 17.22
C ASP A 159 -29.40 -23.70 17.77
N LYS A 160 -30.60 -23.63 18.33
CA LYS A 160 -31.27 -24.77 18.98
C LYS A 160 -31.62 -25.89 18.00
N LYS A 161 -31.77 -25.59 16.71
CA LYS A 161 -32.17 -26.59 15.69
C LYS A 161 -30.97 -27.37 15.15
N THR A 162 -29.91 -26.65 14.78
CA THR A 162 -28.72 -27.25 14.16
C THR A 162 -27.63 -27.59 15.16
N GLY A 163 -27.63 -26.96 16.34
CA GLY A 163 -26.54 -27.04 17.32
C GLY A 163 -25.31 -26.22 16.92
N PHE A 164 -25.38 -25.43 15.84
CA PHE A 164 -24.26 -24.60 15.42
C PHE A 164 -24.04 -23.42 16.35
N ILE A 165 -22.77 -23.08 16.53
CA ILE A 165 -22.32 -21.91 17.26
C ILE A 165 -22.19 -20.77 16.24
N LEU A 166 -23.11 -19.82 16.31
CA LEU A 166 -23.22 -18.71 15.39
C LEU A 166 -22.75 -17.43 16.08
N LEU A 167 -21.86 -16.67 15.44
CA LEU A 167 -21.44 -15.36 15.92
C LEU A 167 -22.53 -14.33 15.56
N PRO A 168 -23.21 -13.70 16.55
CA PRO A 168 -24.15 -12.63 16.26
C PRO A 168 -23.40 -11.46 15.64
N ILE A 169 -23.88 -11.00 14.49
CA ILE A 169 -23.45 -9.73 13.92
C ILE A 169 -24.55 -8.73 14.22
N THR A 170 -24.29 -7.83 15.16
CA THR A 170 -25.24 -6.80 15.62
C THR A 170 -25.01 -5.46 14.95
N LYS A 171 -24.11 -5.39 13.95
CA LYS A 171 -24.17 -4.30 12.98
C LYS A 171 -25.59 -4.30 12.43
N GLU A 172 -26.39 -3.31 12.83
CA GLU A 172 -27.71 -3.12 12.27
C GLU A 172 -27.58 -3.24 10.76
N LEU A 173 -28.54 -3.90 10.09
CA LEU A 173 -28.86 -3.50 8.73
C LEU A 173 -29.30 -2.03 8.85
N ALA A 174 -28.33 -1.13 8.95
CA ALA A 174 -28.50 0.23 8.53
C ALA A 174 -28.90 0.06 7.07
N SER A 175 -30.22 0.14 6.84
CA SER A 175 -30.78 0.76 5.64
C SER A 175 -29.75 1.76 5.19
N THR A 176 -29.24 1.60 3.97
CA THR A 176 -28.15 2.38 3.41
C THR A 176 -28.37 3.85 3.75
N LEU A 177 -27.74 4.28 4.84
CA LEU A 177 -27.66 5.60 5.43
C LEU A 177 -26.21 5.62 5.88
N LYS A 178 -25.33 5.88 4.92
CA LYS A 178 -23.93 6.14 5.25
C LYS A 178 -23.89 7.48 5.96
N ASN A 179 -24.10 7.48 7.27
CA ASN A 179 -23.95 8.68 8.08
C ASN A 179 -22.46 8.93 8.27
N THR A 180 -21.87 9.71 7.37
CA THR A 180 -20.52 10.23 7.59
C THR A 180 -20.64 11.47 8.46
N ARG A 181 -20.28 11.34 9.75
CA ARG A 181 -20.17 12.50 10.64
C ARG A 181 -18.88 13.24 10.32
N ARG A 182 -18.97 14.29 9.50
CA ARG A 182 -17.82 15.17 9.21
C ARG A 182 -17.85 16.32 10.21
N LYS A 183 -16.77 16.51 10.96
CA LYS A 183 -16.63 17.59 11.93
C LYS A 183 -15.50 18.52 11.47
N ARG A 184 -15.84 19.74 11.04
CA ARG A 184 -14.85 20.81 10.87
C ARG A 184 -14.64 21.45 12.24
N ARG A 185 -13.40 21.47 12.74
CA ARG A 185 -13.01 22.15 13.98
C ARG A 185 -12.02 23.25 13.63
N VAL A 186 -12.19 24.42 14.24
CA VAL A 186 -11.24 25.52 14.10
C VAL A 186 -10.37 25.51 15.36
N ILE A 187 -9.07 25.33 15.19
CA ILE A 187 -8.10 25.31 16.29
C ILE A 187 -7.26 26.58 16.19
N ILE A 188 -7.18 27.35 17.28
CA ILE A 188 -6.37 28.55 17.37
C ILE A 188 -5.12 28.22 18.17
N VAL A 189 -3.95 28.59 17.68
CA VAL A 189 -2.68 28.33 18.35
C VAL A 189 -2.17 29.64 18.93
N ASP A 190 -1.82 29.63 20.22
CA ASP A 190 -1.13 30.77 20.84
C ASP A 190 0.29 30.87 20.24
N PRO A 191 0.64 31.97 19.57
CA PRO A 191 1.91 32.10 18.87
C PRO A 191 3.13 32.13 19.80
N VAL A 192 2.94 32.37 21.11
CA VAL A 192 4.03 32.44 22.09
C VAL A 192 4.24 31.09 22.75
N THR A 193 3.17 30.38 23.10
CA THR A 193 3.27 29.10 23.82
C THR A 193 3.18 27.88 22.91
N ASN A 194 2.82 28.08 21.65
CA ASN A 194 2.54 27.04 20.65
C ASN A 194 1.51 25.99 21.14
N LYS A 195 0.64 26.39 22.07
CA LYS A 195 -0.42 25.54 22.60
C LYS A 195 -1.71 25.79 21.83
N GLU A 196 -2.31 24.69 21.38
CA GLU A 196 -3.64 24.68 20.78
C GLU A 196 -4.70 25.06 21.80
N MET A 197 -5.65 25.89 21.38
CA MET A 197 -6.83 26.27 22.14
C MET A 197 -8.03 26.44 21.23
N THR A 198 -9.23 26.30 21.81
CA THR A 198 -10.48 26.43 21.07
C THR A 198 -10.76 27.90 20.71
N VAL A 199 -11.59 28.13 19.69
CA VAL A 199 -12.05 29.48 19.31
C VAL A 199 -12.60 30.25 20.51
N ARG A 200 -13.36 29.57 21.38
CA ARG A 200 -13.89 30.12 22.63
C ARG A 200 -12.78 30.57 23.59
N VAL A 201 -11.77 29.72 23.82
CA VAL A 201 -10.67 30.01 24.74
C VAL A 201 -9.78 31.14 24.20
N ALA A 202 -9.62 31.25 22.89
CA ALA A 202 -8.90 32.36 22.28
C ALA A 202 -9.62 33.71 22.46
N TYR A 203 -10.95 33.73 22.32
CA TYR A 203 -11.75 34.93 22.59
C TYR A 203 -11.68 35.33 24.08
N ASP A 204 -11.86 34.36 24.98
CA ASP A 204 -11.82 34.63 26.42
C ASP A 204 -10.44 35.13 26.89
N LYS A 205 -9.36 34.80 26.14
CA LYS A 205 -8.00 35.32 26.35
C LYS A 205 -7.68 36.61 25.58
N GLY A 206 -8.62 37.13 24.78
CA GLY A 206 -8.45 38.34 23.98
C GLY A 206 -7.53 38.19 22.77
N PHE A 207 -7.26 36.96 22.32
CA PHE A 207 -6.45 36.71 21.12
C PHE A 207 -7.23 36.94 19.82
N ILE A 208 -8.56 36.91 19.88
CA ILE A 208 -9.47 37.24 18.78
C ILE A 208 -10.56 38.16 19.30
N ASP A 209 -11.03 39.07 18.45
CA ASP A 209 -12.16 39.95 18.79
C ASP A 209 -13.51 39.23 18.66
N TYR A 210 -14.58 39.91 19.06
CA TYR A 210 -15.91 39.31 19.09
C TYR A 210 -16.45 38.98 17.69
N GLU A 211 -16.09 39.78 16.68
CA GLU A 211 -16.49 39.56 15.28
C GLU A 211 -15.81 38.31 14.72
N THR A 212 -14.49 38.18 14.89
CA THR A 212 -13.72 37.00 14.49
C THR A 212 -14.15 35.75 15.27
N PHE A 213 -14.49 35.90 16.55
CA PHE A 213 -15.08 34.81 17.34
C PHE A 213 -16.38 34.29 16.72
N LEU A 214 -17.26 35.19 16.27
CA LEU A 214 -18.52 34.82 15.61
C LEU A 214 -18.24 34.06 14.30
N GLU A 215 -17.41 34.62 13.42
CA GLU A 215 -17.06 34.03 12.11
C GLU A 215 -16.43 32.64 12.26
N LEU A 216 -15.46 32.48 13.18
CA LEU A 216 -14.78 31.20 13.39
C LEU A 216 -15.69 30.17 14.06
N SER A 217 -16.60 30.60 14.95
CA SER A 217 -17.60 29.73 15.58
C SER A 217 -18.66 29.24 14.58
N GLU A 218 -18.98 30.04 13.56
CA GLU A 218 -19.85 29.67 12.44
C GLU A 218 -19.18 28.64 11.50
N GLN A 219 -17.87 28.71 11.31
CA GLN A 219 -17.11 27.76 10.50
C GLN A 219 -16.95 26.37 11.15
N GLU A 220 -17.14 26.27 12.46
CA GLU A 220 -17.23 24.99 13.16
C GLU A 220 -18.58 24.31 12.87
N CYS A 221 -18.68 23.50 11.82
CA CYS A 221 -19.91 22.77 11.50
C CYS A 221 -19.83 21.27 11.82
N GLU A 222 -20.92 20.75 12.37
CA GLU A 222 -21.24 19.32 12.45
C GLU A 222 -22.42 19.06 11.52
N TRP A 223 -22.15 18.50 10.34
CA TRP A 223 -23.19 18.06 9.42
C TRP A 223 -23.18 16.54 9.25
N GLU A 224 -24.37 15.99 9.08
CA GLU A 224 -24.59 14.60 8.76
C GLU A 224 -25.05 14.52 7.31
N GLU A 225 -24.23 13.88 6.48
CA GLU A 225 -24.65 13.51 5.13
C GLU A 225 -25.27 12.12 5.22
N ILE A 226 -26.48 12.00 4.70
CA ILE A 226 -27.31 10.82 4.76
C ILE A 226 -27.62 10.43 3.31
N THR A 227 -26.92 9.43 2.78
CA THR A 227 -27.23 8.86 1.47
C THR A 227 -28.35 7.85 1.61
N ILE A 228 -29.52 8.09 1.03
CA ILE A 228 -30.67 7.19 1.00
C ILE A 228 -30.66 6.45 -0.34
N THR A 229 -30.60 5.13 -0.32
CA THR A 229 -30.75 4.32 -1.54
C THR A 229 -32.16 3.78 -1.61
N ASN A 230 -32.92 4.20 -2.62
CA ASN A 230 -34.28 3.75 -2.85
C ASN A 230 -34.29 2.32 -3.43
N PRO A 231 -35.40 1.57 -3.27
CA PRO A 231 -35.53 0.20 -3.79
C PRO A 231 -35.39 0.07 -5.32
N ASP A 232 -35.50 1.18 -6.05
CA ASP A 232 -35.32 1.28 -7.50
C ASP A 232 -33.84 1.47 -7.92
N GLY A 233 -32.92 1.60 -6.96
CA GLY A 233 -31.50 1.82 -7.19
C GLY A 233 -31.10 3.29 -7.32
N SER A 234 -32.02 4.25 -7.18
CA SER A 234 -31.70 5.68 -7.11
C SER A 234 -31.12 6.04 -5.73
N THR A 235 -30.15 6.96 -5.70
CA THR A 235 -29.54 7.44 -4.45
C THR A 235 -29.85 8.91 -4.24
N GLU A 236 -30.53 9.24 -3.14
CA GLU A 236 -30.79 10.61 -2.70
C GLU A 236 -29.81 11.01 -1.60
N PHE A 237 -29.37 12.26 -1.60
CA PHE A 237 -28.48 12.79 -0.56
C PHE A 237 -29.24 13.81 0.28
N LEU A 238 -29.29 13.56 1.60
CA LEU A 238 -29.85 14.46 2.58
C LEU A 238 -28.69 15.03 3.43
N ILE A 239 -28.49 16.34 3.35
CA ILE A 239 -27.51 17.05 4.17
C ILE A 239 -28.24 17.68 5.36
N ASN A 240 -27.86 17.29 6.57
CA ASN A 240 -28.43 17.77 7.82
C ASN A 240 -27.41 18.58 8.62
N ASP A 241 -27.68 19.86 8.82
CA ASP A 241 -26.88 20.74 9.68
C ASP A 241 -27.45 20.73 11.11
N LYS A 242 -26.70 20.14 12.06
CA LYS A 242 -27.16 19.98 13.45
C LYS A 242 -27.14 21.27 14.26
N LYS A 243 -26.44 22.32 13.82
CA LYS A 243 -26.44 23.64 14.51
C LYS A 243 -27.65 24.48 14.10
N THR A 244 -28.09 24.40 12.83
CA THR A 244 -29.16 25.25 12.30
C THR A 244 -30.49 24.52 12.07
N GLY A 245 -30.51 23.19 12.06
CA GLY A 245 -31.71 22.36 11.84
C GLY A 245 -32.23 22.39 10.39
N LYS A 246 -31.43 22.88 9.43
CA LYS A 246 -31.81 22.94 8.02
C LYS A 246 -31.55 21.62 7.29
N HIS A 247 -32.51 21.24 6.44
CA HIS A 247 -32.46 20.04 5.59
C HIS A 247 -32.39 20.45 4.12
N SER A 248 -31.45 19.88 3.38
CA SER A 248 -31.34 20.08 1.92
C SER A 248 -31.35 18.72 1.22
N VAL A 249 -32.25 18.53 0.25
CA VAL A 249 -32.32 17.34 -0.61
C VAL A 249 -31.69 17.70 -1.96
N ALA A 250 -30.65 16.99 -2.37
CA ALA A 250 -30.10 17.14 -3.70
C ALA A 250 -30.80 16.15 -4.66
N GLN A 251 -31.70 16.65 -5.50
CA GLN A 251 -32.22 15.94 -6.67
C GLN A 251 -31.78 16.68 -7.95
N ASP A 252 -31.29 15.94 -8.94
CA ASP A 252 -30.95 16.43 -10.28
C ASP A 252 -32.18 17.04 -10.98
N VAL A 253 -32.16 18.34 -11.33
CA VAL A 253 -32.60 18.93 -12.63
C VAL A 253 -32.14 20.43 -12.72
N PRO A 254 -32.26 21.13 -13.87
CA PRO A 254 -31.25 21.42 -14.89
C PRO A 254 -30.70 22.88 -14.90
N ASP A 255 -29.74 23.15 -15.79
CA ASP A 255 -29.21 24.48 -16.13
C ASP A 255 -30.28 25.56 -16.32
N SER A 256 -30.30 26.55 -15.42
CA SER A 256 -30.39 27.98 -15.75
C SER A 256 -30.52 28.83 -14.49
N HIS A 257 -29.44 29.44 -14.04
CA HIS A 257 -29.46 30.85 -13.60
C HIS A 257 -28.03 31.42 -13.72
N SER A 258 -27.91 32.30 -14.71
CA SER A 258 -26.78 33.15 -15.01
C SER A 258 -26.44 34.08 -13.84
N GLY A 259 -25.13 34.18 -13.53
CA GLY A 259 -24.52 35.43 -13.09
C GLY A 259 -24.25 35.57 -11.59
N ILE A 260 -23.21 34.89 -11.10
CA ILE A 260 -22.12 35.58 -10.40
C ILE A 260 -20.80 34.98 -10.91
N SER A 261 -19.94 35.87 -11.39
CA SER A 261 -18.59 35.63 -11.91
C SER A 261 -17.85 34.51 -11.15
N SER A 262 -17.63 33.38 -11.82
CA SER A 262 -16.66 32.37 -11.39
C SER A 262 -15.25 32.93 -11.59
N ARG A 263 -14.82 33.77 -10.65
CA ARG A 263 -13.40 33.96 -10.39
C ARG A 263 -12.91 32.68 -9.72
N SER A 264 -12.34 31.80 -10.51
CA SER A 264 -11.49 30.71 -10.04
C SER A 264 -10.32 31.32 -9.27
N ILE A 265 -10.44 31.35 -7.95
CA ILE A 265 -9.31 31.53 -7.05
C ILE A 265 -8.99 30.12 -6.57
N THR A 266 -7.99 29.51 -7.20
CA THR A 266 -7.35 28.29 -6.69
C THR A 266 -6.61 28.68 -5.43
N LEU A 267 -7.30 28.68 -4.29
CA LEU A 267 -6.63 28.85 -3.00
C LEU A 267 -6.01 27.51 -2.66
N ALA A 268 -4.68 27.43 -2.80
CA ALA A 268 -3.87 26.28 -2.44
C ALA A 268 -4.32 25.73 -1.08
N SER A 269 -4.95 24.56 -1.10
CA SER A 269 -5.29 23.81 0.10
C SER A 269 -4.00 23.22 0.67
N HIS A 270 -3.24 24.03 1.40
CA HIS A 270 -2.19 23.52 2.28
C HIS A 270 -2.86 22.86 3.50
N VAL A 271 -3.31 21.63 3.30
CA VAL A 271 -3.45 20.67 4.38
C VAL A 271 -2.05 20.07 4.58
N GLU A 272 -1.26 20.67 5.47
CA GLU A 272 -0.03 20.06 5.95
C GLU A 272 -0.39 18.87 6.85
N THR A 273 -0.63 17.71 6.24
CA THR A 273 -0.36 16.44 6.90
C THR A 273 1.11 16.45 7.29
N ARG A 274 1.42 16.37 8.59
CA ARG A 274 2.79 16.24 9.11
C ARG A 274 3.63 15.33 8.18
N GLY A 275 4.55 15.93 7.41
CA GLY A 275 5.51 15.23 6.56
C GLY A 275 5.30 15.27 5.04
N ALA A 276 4.37 16.07 4.49
CA ALA A 276 4.30 16.26 3.03
C ALA A 276 5.55 17.03 2.53
N GLN A 277 6.44 16.31 1.86
CA GLN A 277 7.69 16.85 1.33
C GLN A 277 7.54 17.17 -0.16
N GLU A 278 7.86 18.40 -0.55
CA GLU A 278 7.88 18.82 -1.96
C GLU A 278 8.88 17.96 -2.78
N PRO A 279 8.52 17.52 -4.00
CA PRO A 279 9.43 16.82 -4.90
C PRO A 279 10.54 17.77 -5.41
N VAL A 280 11.54 17.21 -6.09
CA VAL A 280 12.58 18.01 -6.75
C VAL A 280 11.91 18.87 -7.84
N GLY A 281 11.90 20.18 -7.63
CA GLY A 281 11.23 21.15 -8.51
C GLY A 281 12.13 21.71 -9.61
N ALA A 282 13.42 21.87 -9.32
CA ALA A 282 14.37 22.48 -10.24
C ALA A 282 15.80 21.91 -10.10
N ILE A 283 16.68 22.31 -11.02
CA ILE A 283 18.11 22.04 -10.95
C ILE A 283 18.85 23.34 -10.62
N PHE A 284 19.79 23.27 -9.69
CA PHE A 284 20.68 24.39 -9.37
C PHE A 284 22.04 24.15 -10.02
N ASP A 285 22.37 24.94 -11.04
CA ASP A 285 23.66 24.90 -11.70
C ASP A 285 24.70 25.59 -10.83
N THR A 286 25.68 24.81 -10.36
CA THR A 286 26.73 25.32 -9.47
C THR A 286 27.83 26.09 -10.20
N GLU A 287 27.90 25.99 -11.53
CA GLU A 287 28.89 26.71 -12.34
C GLU A 287 28.39 28.11 -12.69
N SER A 288 27.13 28.24 -13.14
CA SER A 288 26.51 29.52 -13.46
C SER A 288 25.77 30.17 -12.29
N ILE A 289 25.63 29.46 -11.16
CA ILE A 289 24.95 29.93 -9.94
C ILE A 289 23.52 30.40 -10.26
N GLU A 290 22.76 29.55 -10.95
CA GLU A 290 21.37 29.81 -11.29
C GLU A 290 20.49 28.57 -11.12
N LYS A 291 19.21 28.85 -10.88
CA LYS A 291 18.15 27.85 -10.86
C LYS A 291 17.56 27.73 -12.26
N ILE A 292 17.54 26.51 -12.80
CA ILE A 292 17.05 26.20 -14.13
C ILE A 292 16.01 25.07 -14.10
N THR A 293 15.20 24.97 -15.15
CA THR A 293 14.25 23.87 -15.32
C THR A 293 15.00 22.54 -15.56
N ILE A 294 14.34 21.41 -15.29
CA ILE A 294 14.91 20.09 -15.58
C ILE A 294 15.17 19.91 -17.09
N SER A 295 14.31 20.48 -17.93
CA SER A 295 14.45 20.45 -19.40
C SER A 295 15.66 21.25 -19.87
N GLU A 296 15.91 22.41 -19.27
CA GLU A 296 17.08 23.23 -19.58
C GLU A 296 18.37 22.53 -19.12
N ALA A 297 18.36 21.90 -17.95
CA ALA A 297 19.48 21.10 -17.47
C ALA A 297 19.80 19.90 -18.39
N LEU A 298 18.77 19.29 -19.02
CA LEU A 298 18.94 18.27 -20.04
C LEU A 298 19.58 18.84 -21.32
N ASN A 299 19.10 20.00 -21.80
CA ASN A 299 19.64 20.66 -22.99
C ASN A 299 21.12 21.04 -22.83
N ARG A 300 21.52 21.43 -21.61
CA ARG A 300 22.90 21.75 -21.25
C ARG A 300 23.77 20.52 -20.97
N GLY A 301 23.22 19.31 -20.97
CA GLY A 301 23.95 18.08 -20.68
C GLY A 301 24.34 17.90 -19.20
N LEU A 302 23.77 18.69 -18.29
CA LEU A 302 24.00 18.57 -16.84
C LEU A 302 23.32 17.33 -16.27
N VAL A 303 22.18 16.96 -16.86
CA VAL A 303 21.34 15.81 -16.49
C VAL A 303 21.11 14.92 -17.71
N ASP A 304 21.17 13.61 -17.54
CA ASP A 304 20.88 12.66 -18.61
C ASP A 304 19.36 12.51 -18.87
N SER A 305 19.00 12.05 -20.08
CA SER A 305 17.59 11.92 -20.49
C SER A 305 16.74 11.06 -19.55
N ILE A 306 17.32 10.00 -18.97
CA ILE A 306 16.60 9.12 -18.06
C ILE A 306 16.36 9.85 -16.74
N THR A 307 17.40 10.45 -16.17
CA THR A 307 17.29 11.21 -14.91
C THR A 307 16.30 12.37 -15.06
N ALA A 308 16.37 13.13 -16.15
CA ALA A 308 15.43 14.22 -16.43
C ALA A 308 13.98 13.71 -16.50
N GLN A 309 13.74 12.61 -17.22
CA GLN A 309 12.43 11.98 -17.28
C GLN A 309 11.95 11.53 -15.90
N ARG A 310 12.80 10.90 -15.07
CA ARG A 310 12.39 10.42 -13.74
C ARG A 310 12.06 11.56 -12.78
N LEU A 311 12.80 12.67 -12.82
CA LEU A 311 12.49 13.85 -12.01
C LEU A 311 11.14 14.45 -12.42
N LEU A 312 10.86 14.57 -13.72
CA LEU A 312 9.58 15.06 -14.24
C LEU A 312 8.42 14.08 -13.96
N GLU A 313 8.65 12.77 -14.02
CA GLU A 313 7.67 11.76 -13.61
C GLU A 313 7.32 11.89 -12.13
N ALA A 314 8.31 12.13 -11.27
CA ALA A 314 8.09 12.35 -9.84
C ALA A 314 7.23 13.59 -9.56
N GLN A 315 7.42 14.69 -10.31
CA GLN A 315 6.54 15.86 -10.23
C GLN A 315 5.11 15.54 -10.71
N ALA A 316 4.98 14.89 -11.87
CA ALA A 316 3.69 14.56 -12.46
C ALA A 316 2.86 13.61 -11.58
N CYS A 317 3.47 12.62 -10.92
CA CYS A 317 2.76 11.68 -10.05
C CYS A 317 2.49 12.19 -8.63
N THR A 318 2.90 13.42 -8.30
CA THR A 318 2.74 14.03 -6.96
C THR A 318 1.97 15.37 -6.98
N GLY A 319 1.46 15.81 -8.12
CA GLY A 319 0.56 16.97 -8.19
C GLY A 319 0.67 17.81 -9.46
N GLY A 320 1.68 17.59 -10.31
CA GLY A 320 1.87 18.36 -11.54
C GLY A 320 3.29 18.88 -11.68
N ILE A 321 3.58 19.46 -12.86
CA ILE A 321 4.92 19.96 -13.21
C ILE A 321 5.16 21.28 -12.50
N ILE A 322 6.29 21.42 -11.82
CA ILE A 322 6.60 22.61 -11.02
C ILE A 322 7.28 23.65 -11.91
N ASP A 323 6.79 24.88 -11.86
CA ASP A 323 7.47 26.06 -12.39
C ASP A 323 8.54 26.52 -11.39
N PRO A 324 9.84 26.47 -11.75
CA PRO A 324 10.90 26.91 -10.85
C PRO A 324 10.81 28.38 -10.45
N THR A 325 10.17 29.24 -11.23
CA THR A 325 10.17 30.69 -10.99
C THR A 325 9.29 31.08 -9.81
N ASN A 326 8.12 30.44 -9.67
CA ASN A 326 7.10 30.79 -8.70
C ASN A 326 6.70 29.61 -7.78
N GLY A 327 7.13 28.38 -8.08
CA GLY A 327 6.79 27.17 -7.34
C GLY A 327 5.40 26.60 -7.64
N HIS A 328 4.64 27.20 -8.57
CA HIS A 328 3.32 26.72 -8.93
C HIS A 328 3.37 25.42 -9.72
N ARG A 329 2.31 24.61 -9.57
CA ARG A 329 2.13 23.35 -10.29
C ARG A 329 1.24 23.57 -11.50
N HIS A 330 1.67 23.06 -12.63
CA HIS A 330 0.96 23.13 -13.91
C HIS A 330 0.62 21.75 -14.43
N SER A 331 -0.46 21.69 -15.21
CA SER A 331 -0.71 20.52 -16.05
C SER A 331 0.41 20.35 -17.09
N ILE A 332 0.54 19.14 -17.64
CA ILE A 332 1.53 18.87 -18.69
C ILE A 332 1.35 19.82 -19.90
N GLN A 333 0.11 20.14 -20.28
CA GLN A 333 -0.15 21.00 -21.44
C GLN A 333 0.24 22.46 -21.17
N GLU A 334 -0.11 22.98 -19.99
CA GLU A 334 0.28 24.32 -19.58
C GLU A 334 1.81 24.43 -19.46
N ALA A 335 2.46 23.44 -18.86
CA ALA A 335 3.91 23.42 -18.72
C ALA A 335 4.65 23.41 -20.07
N ILE A 336 4.08 22.81 -21.12
CA ILE A 336 4.59 22.92 -22.50
C ILE A 336 4.39 24.34 -23.03
N SER A 337 3.21 24.93 -22.84
CA SER A 337 2.92 26.28 -23.34
C SER A 337 3.80 27.36 -22.69
N LEU A 338 4.20 27.13 -21.44
CA LEU A 338 5.12 27.98 -20.68
C LEU A 338 6.60 27.66 -20.95
N GLY A 339 6.90 26.63 -21.75
CA GLY A 339 8.27 26.23 -22.07
C GLY A 339 9.03 25.57 -20.92
N ILE A 340 8.35 25.14 -19.85
CA ILE A 340 8.96 24.46 -18.70
C ILE A 340 9.41 23.05 -19.10
N ILE A 341 8.60 22.37 -19.93
CA ILE A 341 8.92 21.06 -20.51
C ILE A 341 8.79 21.05 -22.03
N THR A 342 9.57 20.19 -22.67
CA THR A 342 9.52 19.98 -24.12
C THR A 342 8.34 19.09 -24.52
N ALA A 343 7.80 19.28 -25.73
CA ALA A 343 6.63 18.54 -26.20
C ALA A 343 6.88 17.01 -26.30
N ASP A 344 8.12 16.58 -26.51
CA ASP A 344 8.49 15.15 -26.56
C ASP A 344 8.41 14.46 -25.19
N MET A 345 8.41 15.23 -24.09
CA MET A 345 8.25 14.69 -22.73
C MET A 345 6.79 14.38 -22.40
N ALA A 346 5.82 15.09 -22.99
CA ALA A 346 4.40 14.88 -22.72
C ALA A 346 3.94 13.40 -22.80
N PRO A 347 4.22 12.64 -23.89
CA PRO A 347 3.82 11.23 -23.94
C PRO A 347 4.49 10.36 -22.87
N LYS A 348 5.72 10.70 -22.46
CA LYS A 348 6.47 9.98 -21.42
C LYS A 348 5.89 10.22 -20.02
N LEU A 349 5.28 11.38 -19.79
CA LEU A 349 4.75 11.80 -18.48
C LEU A 349 3.26 11.49 -18.26
N LYS A 350 2.50 11.19 -19.32
CA LYS A 350 1.05 10.90 -19.22
C LYS A 350 0.71 9.81 -18.20
N ILE A 351 1.51 8.75 -18.14
CA ILE A 351 1.24 7.64 -17.21
C ILE A 351 1.50 8.07 -15.76
N ALA A 352 2.57 8.83 -15.52
CA ALA A 352 2.85 9.41 -14.20
C ALA A 352 1.76 10.41 -13.77
N GLN A 353 1.25 11.23 -14.70
CA GLN A 353 0.12 12.12 -14.43
C GLN A 353 -1.13 11.32 -14.00
N LYS A 354 -1.44 10.20 -14.67
CA LYS A 354 -2.54 9.31 -14.26
C LYS A 354 -2.34 8.68 -12.88
N ALA A 355 -1.09 8.47 -12.44
CA ALA A 355 -0.80 8.00 -11.09
C ALA A 355 -1.21 9.00 -10.00
N PHE A 356 -1.31 10.30 -10.34
CA PHE A 356 -1.90 11.32 -9.50
C PHE A 356 -3.41 11.45 -9.74
N PHE A 357 -3.87 11.80 -10.94
CA PHE A 357 -5.31 12.06 -11.18
C PHE A 357 -6.22 10.82 -11.12
N GLY A 358 -5.64 9.62 -11.12
CA GLY A 358 -6.32 8.35 -11.11
C GLY A 358 -6.47 7.71 -12.48
N PHE A 359 -6.44 6.38 -12.49
CA PHE A 359 -6.77 5.57 -13.65
C PHE A 359 -8.29 5.35 -13.68
N GLU A 360 -8.98 6.15 -14.49
CA GLU A 360 -10.44 6.11 -14.59
C GLU A 360 -10.92 4.90 -15.40
N ASP A 361 -11.80 4.10 -14.79
CA ASP A 361 -12.53 3.06 -15.49
C ASP A 361 -13.70 3.65 -16.28
N VAL A 362 -13.69 3.43 -17.59
CA VAL A 362 -14.70 3.93 -18.53
C VAL A 362 -16.12 3.49 -18.16
N LYS A 363 -16.27 2.29 -17.58
CA LYS A 363 -17.58 1.73 -17.25
C LYS A 363 -18.12 2.24 -15.91
N THR A 364 -17.26 2.29 -14.89
CA THR A 364 -17.68 2.62 -13.52
C THR A 364 -17.42 4.07 -13.14
N ARG A 365 -16.69 4.84 -13.97
CA ARG A 365 -16.16 6.18 -13.68
C ARG A 365 -15.29 6.24 -12.42
N LYS A 366 -14.92 5.08 -11.86
CA LYS A 366 -14.10 4.99 -10.67
C LYS A 366 -12.64 5.30 -11.02
N LYS A 367 -12.00 6.12 -10.19
CA LYS A 367 -10.57 6.43 -10.29
C LYS A 367 -9.77 5.48 -9.43
N MET A 368 -8.87 4.70 -10.05
CA MET A 368 -7.96 3.82 -9.33
C MET A 368 -6.63 4.52 -9.03
N SER A 369 -6.07 4.28 -7.84
CA SER A 369 -4.72 4.70 -7.49
C SER A 369 -3.66 3.95 -8.30
N ALA A 370 -2.42 4.44 -8.27
CA ALA A 370 -1.30 3.75 -8.93
C ALA A 370 -1.11 2.31 -8.41
N ALA A 371 -1.30 2.08 -7.11
CA ALA A 371 -1.18 0.76 -6.50
C ALA A 371 -2.26 -0.20 -7.02
N GLN A 372 -3.50 0.27 -7.09
CA GLN A 372 -4.62 -0.50 -7.65
C GLN A 372 -4.42 -0.77 -9.15
N ALA A 373 -3.93 0.22 -9.91
CA ALA A 373 -3.65 0.06 -11.33
C ALA A 373 -2.56 -0.98 -11.62
N ILE A 374 -1.56 -1.14 -10.73
CA ILE A 374 -0.56 -2.23 -10.85
C ILE A 374 -1.24 -3.58 -10.62
N LYS A 375 -2.07 -3.69 -9.58
CA LYS A 375 -2.79 -4.92 -9.23
C LYS A 375 -3.71 -5.39 -10.34
N GLU A 376 -4.43 -4.47 -10.97
CA GLU A 376 -5.34 -4.73 -12.09
C GLU A 376 -4.61 -4.82 -13.45
N MET A 377 -3.28 -4.69 -13.49
CA MET A 377 -2.43 -4.74 -14.69
C MET A 377 -2.63 -3.58 -15.70
N TRP A 378 -3.13 -2.43 -15.26
CA TRP A 378 -3.27 -1.21 -16.07
C TRP A 378 -1.97 -0.40 -16.12
N LEU A 379 -1.10 -0.62 -15.14
CA LEU A 379 0.19 0.05 -14.98
C LEU A 379 1.31 -1.00 -14.88
N PRO A 380 2.31 -1.00 -15.78
CA PRO A 380 3.43 -1.92 -15.69
C PRO A 380 4.16 -1.82 -14.34
N TYR A 381 4.50 -2.97 -13.76
CA TYR A 381 5.08 -3.07 -12.42
C TYR A 381 6.29 -2.13 -12.21
N GLU A 382 7.25 -2.15 -13.13
CA GLU A 382 8.46 -1.31 -13.02
C GLU A 382 8.17 0.19 -12.99
N ALA A 383 7.22 0.66 -13.81
CA ALA A 383 6.85 2.07 -13.82
C ALA A 383 6.04 2.43 -12.57
N GLY A 384 5.07 1.59 -12.22
CA GLY A 384 4.21 1.79 -11.07
C GLY A 384 4.97 1.77 -9.75
N HIS A 385 5.89 0.83 -9.55
CA HIS A 385 6.70 0.75 -8.34
C HIS A 385 7.50 2.05 -8.11
N ARG A 386 8.09 2.61 -9.16
CA ARG A 386 8.78 3.92 -9.06
C ARG A 386 7.85 5.05 -8.65
N PHE A 387 6.64 5.11 -9.22
CA PHE A 387 5.67 6.15 -8.84
C PHE A 387 5.22 6.01 -7.39
N LEU A 388 5.08 4.78 -6.89
CA LEU A 388 4.79 4.53 -5.48
C LEU A 388 5.96 4.98 -4.58
N GLU A 389 7.22 4.65 -4.94
CA GLU A 389 8.40 5.17 -4.24
C GLU A 389 8.39 6.71 -4.19
N PHE A 390 8.13 7.39 -5.32
CA PHE A 390 8.05 8.85 -5.40
C PHE A 390 6.94 9.44 -4.51
N GLN A 391 5.76 8.83 -4.49
CA GLN A 391 4.65 9.26 -3.64
C GLN A 391 4.96 9.06 -2.15
N VAL A 392 5.51 7.90 -1.78
CA VAL A 392 5.88 7.59 -0.39
C VAL A 392 6.87 8.62 0.17
N VAL A 393 7.95 8.90 -0.55
CA VAL A 393 8.97 9.85 -0.06
C VAL A 393 8.51 11.32 -0.10
N THR A 394 7.37 11.61 -0.73
CA THR A 394 6.74 12.95 -0.76
C THR A 394 5.53 13.05 0.17
N GLY A 395 5.32 12.09 1.07
CA GLY A 395 4.30 12.17 2.14
C GLY A 395 3.23 11.09 2.11
N GLY A 396 3.36 10.06 1.28
CA GLY A 396 2.45 8.90 1.27
C GLY A 396 1.77 8.68 -0.08
N LEU A 397 1.10 7.53 -0.20
CA LEU A 397 0.43 7.10 -1.44
C LEU A 397 -0.79 7.96 -1.71
N TYR A 398 -1.06 8.26 -2.98
CA TYR A 398 -2.15 9.16 -3.34
C TYR A 398 -3.44 8.39 -3.68
N ASP A 399 -4.55 8.83 -3.08
CA ASP A 399 -5.91 8.40 -3.34
C ASP A 399 -6.60 9.39 -4.31
N PRO A 400 -6.74 9.06 -5.60
CA PRO A 400 -7.35 9.95 -6.58
C PRO A 400 -8.88 10.04 -6.47
N GLU A 401 -9.51 9.11 -5.76
CA GLU A 401 -10.96 9.11 -5.53
C GLU A 401 -11.31 10.04 -4.37
N MET A 402 -10.45 10.07 -3.34
CA MET A 402 -10.63 10.89 -2.14
C MET A 402 -9.81 12.19 -2.14
N ASP A 403 -8.98 12.42 -3.16
CA ASP A 403 -8.05 13.54 -3.28
C ASP A 403 -7.20 13.75 -2.01
N CYS A 404 -6.61 12.66 -1.52
CA CYS A 404 -5.84 12.69 -0.27
C CYS A 404 -4.66 11.73 -0.30
N ARG A 405 -3.71 11.91 0.62
CA ARG A 405 -2.61 10.95 0.84
C ARG A 405 -2.98 9.98 1.94
N ILE A 406 -2.61 8.72 1.75
CA ILE A 406 -2.76 7.64 2.72
C ILE A 406 -1.40 7.01 3.03
N THR A 407 -1.30 6.41 4.22
CA THR A 407 -0.09 5.70 4.65
C THR A 407 0.05 4.37 3.92
N ILE A 408 1.26 3.79 3.95
CA ILE A 408 1.50 2.45 3.40
C ILE A 408 0.65 1.41 4.14
N GLU A 409 0.56 1.52 5.46
CA GLU A 409 -0.26 0.65 6.31
C GLU A 409 -1.74 0.70 5.90
N GLU A 410 -2.28 1.91 5.70
CA GLU A 410 -3.66 2.09 5.25
C GLU A 410 -3.87 1.52 3.84
N ALA A 411 -2.91 1.69 2.93
CA ALA A 411 -2.99 1.10 1.59
C ALA A 411 -2.95 -0.43 1.62
N VAL A 412 -2.23 -1.04 2.57
CA VAL A 412 -2.24 -2.49 2.79
C VAL A 412 -3.58 -2.94 3.38
N ASN A 413 -4.11 -2.21 4.37
CA ASN A 413 -5.42 -2.50 4.99
C ASN A 413 -6.57 -2.41 3.98
N ARG A 414 -6.53 -1.42 3.07
CA ARG A 414 -7.48 -1.28 1.95
C ARG A 414 -7.26 -2.28 0.83
N GLY A 415 -6.23 -3.14 0.91
CA GLY A 415 -5.92 -4.16 -0.09
C GLY A 415 -5.41 -3.59 -1.43
N TRP A 416 -4.91 -2.36 -1.44
CA TRP A 416 -4.26 -1.75 -2.61
C TRP A 416 -2.87 -2.34 -2.83
N LEU A 417 -2.17 -2.63 -1.73
CA LEU A 417 -0.88 -3.29 -1.70
C LEU A 417 -0.98 -4.60 -0.91
N ASN A 418 -0.14 -5.57 -1.25
CA ASN A 418 0.09 -6.71 -0.37
C ASN A 418 1.16 -6.36 0.67
N VAL A 419 1.24 -7.13 1.76
CA VAL A 419 2.16 -6.87 2.88
C VAL A 419 3.62 -6.78 2.42
N ARG A 420 4.04 -7.65 1.49
CA ARG A 420 5.41 -7.65 0.94
C ARG A 420 5.73 -6.39 0.16
N ALA A 421 4.80 -5.91 -0.67
CA ALA A 421 4.94 -4.67 -1.42
C ALA A 421 4.95 -3.46 -0.46
N GLY A 422 4.15 -3.50 0.61
CA GLY A 422 4.20 -2.50 1.68
C GLY A 422 5.57 -2.46 2.36
N GLN A 423 6.11 -3.61 2.78
CA GLN A 423 7.44 -3.72 3.39
C GLN A 423 8.55 -3.20 2.46
N ASN A 424 8.52 -3.58 1.17
CA ASN A 424 9.49 -3.09 0.19
C ASN A 424 9.45 -1.55 0.03
N LEU A 425 8.26 -0.95 0.02
CA LEU A 425 8.11 0.51 -0.06
C LEU A 425 8.52 1.21 1.23
N GLN A 426 8.35 0.56 2.38
CA GLN A 426 8.74 1.08 3.68
C GLN A 426 10.27 1.05 3.89
N ASP A 427 10.99 0.15 3.23
CA ASP A 427 12.46 0.10 3.24
C ASP A 427 13.08 1.19 2.36
N ILE A 428 12.92 2.44 2.81
CA ILE A 428 13.36 3.66 2.10
C ILE A 428 14.86 3.66 1.81
N MET A 429 15.67 3.01 2.65
CA MET A 429 17.13 2.94 2.48
C MET A 429 17.55 2.07 1.29
N ASN A 430 16.68 1.13 0.88
CA ASN A 430 16.93 0.21 -0.22
C ASN A 430 16.06 0.49 -1.45
N HIS A 431 15.46 1.68 -1.54
CA HIS A 431 14.76 2.13 -2.75
C HIS A 431 15.65 2.07 -3.98
N THR A 432 15.02 1.82 -5.12
CA THR A 432 15.75 1.55 -6.37
C THR A 432 16.52 2.79 -6.84
N LYS A 433 17.81 2.62 -7.17
CA LYS A 433 18.70 3.70 -7.63
C LYS A 433 18.50 4.07 -9.09
N ASN A 434 17.35 4.71 -9.36
CA ASN A 434 16.87 5.02 -10.71
C ASN A 434 17.40 6.34 -11.31
N LEU A 435 18.22 7.11 -10.56
CA LEU A 435 18.71 8.42 -10.98
C LEU A 435 20.23 8.43 -11.07
N THR A 436 20.76 9.31 -11.91
CA THR A 436 22.17 9.69 -11.88
C THR A 436 22.27 11.05 -11.20
N CYS A 437 23.01 11.16 -10.09
CA CYS A 437 23.21 12.43 -9.40
C CYS A 437 23.85 13.47 -10.34
N PRO A 438 23.22 14.63 -10.60
CA PRO A 438 23.78 15.60 -11.53
C PRO A 438 25.11 16.22 -11.05
N LYS A 439 25.39 16.20 -9.75
CA LYS A 439 26.65 16.70 -9.15
C LYS A 439 27.77 15.65 -9.09
N THR A 440 27.48 14.46 -8.56
CA THR A 440 28.50 13.41 -8.32
C THR A 440 28.60 12.39 -9.46
N LYS A 441 27.60 12.36 -10.36
CA LYS A 441 27.45 11.41 -11.46
C LYS A 441 27.29 9.94 -11.01
N LEU A 442 27.07 9.69 -9.72
CA LEU A 442 26.80 8.36 -9.16
C LEU A 442 25.32 8.00 -9.25
N LYS A 443 25.01 6.70 -9.26
CA LYS A 443 23.63 6.21 -9.17
C LYS A 443 23.06 6.43 -7.77
N ILE A 444 21.90 7.06 -7.70
CA ILE A 444 21.20 7.40 -6.45
C ILE A 444 19.71 7.06 -6.54
N SER A 445 19.09 6.82 -5.37
CA SER A 445 17.63 6.73 -5.25
C SER A 445 17.00 8.13 -5.26
N TYR A 446 15.67 8.20 -5.45
CA TYR A 446 14.98 9.49 -5.38
C TYR A 446 14.94 10.06 -3.97
N LYS A 447 14.91 9.20 -2.94
CA LYS A 447 15.08 9.65 -1.54
C LYS A 447 16.44 10.31 -1.33
N GLU A 448 17.51 9.65 -1.79
CA GLU A 448 18.87 10.22 -1.71
C GLU A 448 18.94 11.57 -2.44
N ALA A 449 18.26 11.72 -3.59
CA ALA A 449 18.19 13.00 -4.29
C ALA A 449 17.50 14.09 -3.45
N LEU A 450 16.35 13.76 -2.85
CA LEU A 450 15.56 14.66 -2.02
C LEU A 450 16.28 15.11 -0.74
N ASP A 451 17.05 14.23 -0.11
CA ASP A 451 17.83 14.53 1.10
C ASP A 451 19.00 15.48 0.82
N ASN A 452 19.48 15.49 -0.43
CA ASN A 452 20.60 16.32 -0.87
C ASN A 452 20.15 17.59 -1.63
N CYS A 453 18.85 17.89 -1.64
CA CYS A 453 18.33 19.10 -2.26
C CYS A 453 18.66 20.35 -1.45
N LEU A 454 18.96 21.43 -2.16
CA LEU A 454 18.82 22.79 -1.62
C LEU A 454 17.34 23.13 -1.53
N VAL A 455 16.96 23.94 -0.54
CA VAL A 455 15.58 24.43 -0.38
C VAL A 455 15.62 25.94 -0.50
N GLU A 456 14.83 26.49 -1.41
CA GLU A 456 14.68 27.93 -1.57
C GLU A 456 13.81 28.51 -0.43
N GLU A 457 14.31 29.53 0.26
CA GLU A 457 13.65 30.08 1.47
C GLU A 457 12.30 30.75 1.17
N SER A 458 12.11 31.28 -0.04
CA SER A 458 10.92 32.08 -0.38
C SER A 458 9.66 31.23 -0.63
N ASN A 459 9.83 30.02 -1.16
CA ASN A 459 8.70 29.17 -1.61
C ASN A 459 8.87 27.68 -1.24
N GLY A 460 9.95 27.30 -0.55
CA GLY A 460 10.22 25.91 -0.18
C GLY A 460 10.64 25.01 -1.36
N LEU A 461 10.94 25.58 -2.53
CA LEU A 461 11.28 24.83 -3.74
C LEU A 461 12.56 24.02 -3.53
N LYS A 462 12.46 22.70 -3.78
CA LYS A 462 13.62 21.81 -3.74
C LYS A 462 14.40 21.82 -5.04
N MET A 463 15.70 22.04 -4.93
CA MET A 463 16.61 22.13 -6.07
C MET A 463 17.74 21.12 -5.95
N LEU A 464 17.95 20.31 -6.98
CA LEU A 464 19.06 19.37 -7.00
C LEU A 464 20.28 20.03 -7.64
N GLN A 465 21.42 19.97 -6.97
CA GLN A 465 22.65 20.57 -7.48
C GLN A 465 23.19 19.80 -8.69
N ALA A 466 23.71 20.54 -9.68
CA ALA A 466 24.36 20.00 -10.86
C ALA A 466 25.69 20.70 -11.17
N SER A 467 26.59 19.96 -11.81
CA SER A 467 27.85 20.46 -12.38
C SER A 467 28.21 19.66 -13.63
N SER A 468 28.88 20.28 -14.58
CA SER A 468 29.42 19.66 -15.80
C SER A 468 30.51 18.63 -15.46
N VAL A 469 31.30 18.91 -14.41
CA VAL A 469 32.33 18.00 -13.89
C VAL A 469 31.88 17.31 -12.61
N SER A 470 32.23 16.05 -12.45
CA SER A 470 31.92 15.31 -11.22
C SER A 470 32.71 15.89 -10.05
N SER A 471 32.03 16.28 -8.97
CA SER A 471 32.68 16.68 -7.71
C SER A 471 33.47 15.55 -7.03
N SER A 472 33.30 14.30 -7.49
CA SER A 472 33.99 13.10 -6.99
C SER A 472 35.27 12.75 -7.77
N GLY A 473 35.70 13.58 -8.73
CA GLY A 473 36.96 13.40 -9.47
C GLY A 473 36.96 12.32 -10.57
N ILE A 474 35.81 11.68 -10.86
CA ILE A 474 35.66 10.71 -11.95
C ILE A 474 35.16 11.45 -13.19
N SER A 475 35.90 11.39 -14.30
CA SER A 475 35.51 12.06 -15.55
C SER A 475 34.08 11.70 -15.96
N SER A 476 33.27 12.72 -16.23
CA SER A 476 31.87 12.52 -16.61
C SER A 476 31.78 11.98 -18.04
N PRO A 477 31.01 10.91 -18.30
CA PRO A 477 30.89 10.34 -19.65
C PRO A 477 30.15 11.26 -20.64
N TYR A 478 29.57 12.37 -20.17
CA TYR A 478 28.82 13.33 -20.99
C TYR A 478 29.68 14.46 -21.56
N ASN A 479 30.96 14.56 -21.18
CA ASN A 479 31.91 15.52 -21.73
C ASN A 479 32.63 14.93 -22.96
N VAL A 480 31.91 14.78 -24.08
CA VAL A 480 32.50 14.32 -25.36
C VAL A 480 32.97 15.50 -26.24
N ALA A 481 32.76 16.74 -25.83
CA ALA A 481 33.21 17.90 -26.60
C ALA A 481 33.63 19.06 -25.70
N SER A 482 34.79 18.94 -25.04
CA SER A 482 35.69 20.06 -24.66
C SER A 482 36.72 19.59 -23.63
N ALA A 483 37.79 18.95 -24.09
CA ALA A 483 39.03 18.90 -23.33
C ALA A 483 40.21 19.12 -24.29
N PRO A 484 40.70 20.36 -24.46
CA PRO A 484 42.00 20.58 -25.07
C PRO A 484 43.06 20.23 -24.03
N GLY A 485 43.78 19.13 -24.27
CA GLY A 485 45.03 18.83 -23.59
C GLY A 485 44.90 18.14 -22.23
N SER A 486 45.10 16.83 -22.20
CA SER A 486 45.78 16.18 -21.09
C SER A 486 46.43 14.90 -21.59
N THR A 487 47.74 14.84 -21.38
CA THR A 487 48.74 14.03 -22.02
C THR A 487 48.74 12.56 -21.62
N THR A 488 49.16 11.75 -22.58
CA THR A 488 49.67 10.38 -22.45
C THR A 488 50.58 10.16 -21.23
N GLY A 489 50.37 9.05 -20.53
CA GLY A 489 51.44 8.32 -19.84
C GLY A 489 51.24 8.09 -18.35
N SER A 490 50.87 6.87 -17.97
CA SER A 490 51.44 6.17 -16.80
C SER A 490 51.15 4.68 -16.90
N ARG A 491 52.23 3.91 -16.82
CA ARG A 491 52.32 2.45 -17.00
C ARG A 491 52.46 1.79 -15.62
N SER A 492 51.87 0.60 -15.49
CA SER A 492 52.33 -0.56 -14.70
C SER A 492 52.21 -0.58 -13.17
N GLY A 493 51.71 -1.71 -12.63
CA GLY A 493 52.27 -2.28 -11.39
C GLY A 493 51.32 -2.90 -10.37
N SER A 494 50.81 -4.12 -10.65
CA SER A 494 50.72 -5.28 -9.74
C SER A 494 50.26 -5.14 -8.28
N ARG A 495 49.26 -5.96 -7.88
CA ARG A 495 49.46 -7.07 -6.92
C ARG A 495 48.27 -8.03 -6.88
N ARG A 496 48.58 -9.28 -7.23
CA ARG A 496 47.76 -10.49 -7.08
C ARG A 496 48.13 -11.08 -5.71
N SER A 497 47.16 -11.45 -4.88
CA SER A 497 47.36 -12.38 -3.77
C SER A 497 46.19 -13.36 -3.69
N SER A 498 46.58 -14.62 -3.74
CA SER A 498 45.79 -15.84 -3.83
C SER A 498 45.46 -16.41 -2.44
N ARG A 499 44.29 -17.03 -2.28
CA ARG A 499 44.14 -18.21 -1.42
C ARG A 499 43.64 -19.39 -2.26
N ARG A 500 44.45 -20.45 -2.21
CA ARG A 500 44.26 -21.78 -2.77
C ARG A 500 43.22 -22.54 -1.94
N ASN A 501 42.41 -23.38 -2.59
CA ASN A 501 42.33 -24.79 -2.23
C ASN A 501 41.95 -25.60 -3.47
N SER A 502 42.87 -26.47 -3.86
CA SER A 502 42.80 -27.43 -4.95
C SER A 502 42.43 -28.79 -4.39
N LEU A 503 41.60 -29.57 -5.09
CA LEU A 503 41.84 -30.99 -5.31
C LEU A 503 41.16 -31.38 -6.64
N ASP A 504 42.00 -31.69 -7.63
CA ASP A 504 41.67 -32.29 -8.93
C ASP A 504 41.76 -33.81 -8.80
N LEU A 505 40.82 -34.54 -9.40
CA LEU A 505 41.02 -35.92 -9.82
C LEU A 505 40.24 -36.19 -11.13
N GLY A 506 41.00 -36.30 -12.22
CA GLY A 506 40.75 -37.26 -13.29
C GLY A 506 39.68 -36.93 -14.35
N SER A 507 40.13 -36.53 -15.53
CA SER A 507 39.48 -36.91 -16.80
C SER A 507 40.30 -38.04 -17.45
N PRO A 508 39.70 -38.93 -18.25
CA PRO A 508 39.73 -38.63 -19.69
C PRO A 508 38.51 -39.09 -20.52
N ALA A 509 38.40 -38.38 -21.66
CA ALA A 509 38.02 -38.85 -22.99
C ALA A 509 36.54 -39.00 -23.41
N SER A 510 36.25 -38.20 -24.45
CA SER A 510 35.47 -38.47 -25.67
C SER A 510 33.97 -38.75 -25.56
N LEU A 511 33.17 -37.87 -26.17
CA LEU A 511 32.52 -38.16 -27.46
C LEU A 511 31.78 -36.92 -28.01
N SER A 512 32.00 -36.70 -29.30
CA SER A 512 31.30 -35.77 -30.18
C SER A 512 29.83 -36.18 -30.31
N THR A 513 28.86 -35.25 -30.29
CA THR A 513 27.63 -35.40 -31.09
C THR A 513 27.01 -34.04 -31.43
N SER A 514 26.66 -33.96 -32.70
CA SER A 514 26.15 -32.88 -33.54
C SER A 514 24.74 -32.37 -33.25
N HIS A 515 24.56 -31.10 -33.59
CA HIS A 515 23.30 -30.39 -33.80
C HIS A 515 22.36 -31.10 -34.81
N TYR A 516 21.05 -31.08 -34.51
CA TYR A 516 20.00 -31.18 -35.52
C TYR A 516 18.94 -30.09 -35.27
N SER A 517 18.84 -29.16 -36.21
CA SER A 517 17.77 -28.18 -36.32
C SER A 517 16.62 -28.78 -37.14
N ARG A 518 15.38 -28.68 -36.66
CA ARG A 518 14.18 -29.15 -37.36
C ARG A 518 13.34 -27.93 -37.76
N THR A 519 13.29 -27.66 -39.07
CA THR A 519 12.37 -26.71 -39.71
C THR A 519 11.05 -27.42 -40.04
N TYR A 520 9.93 -26.81 -39.67
CA TYR A 520 8.59 -27.21 -40.13
C TYR A 520 8.23 -26.43 -41.40
N SER A 521 7.84 -27.16 -42.44
CA SER A 521 7.21 -26.61 -43.65
C SER A 521 5.74 -27.04 -43.67
N THR A 522 4.86 -26.07 -43.84
CA THR A 522 3.42 -26.25 -44.04
C THR A 522 3.14 -26.35 -45.54
N SER A 523 2.36 -27.36 -45.94
CA SER A 523 1.77 -27.44 -47.28
C SER A 523 0.25 -27.56 -47.15
N PHE A 524 -0.44 -26.67 -47.84
CA PHE A 524 -1.88 -26.71 -48.08
C PHE A 524 -2.19 -27.73 -49.18
N SER A 525 -3.26 -28.49 -49.02
CA SER A 525 -3.92 -29.16 -50.15
C SER A 525 -5.42 -28.93 -50.07
N THR A 526 -5.95 -28.37 -51.14
CA THR A 526 -7.37 -28.28 -51.48
C THR A 526 -7.84 -29.61 -52.09
N LYS A 527 -8.96 -30.12 -51.58
CA LYS A 527 -10.16 -30.50 -52.36
C LYS A 527 -11.26 -30.95 -51.42
#